data_AF-A0A0E9MW66-F1
#
_entry.id   AF-A0A0E9MW66-F1
#
_cell.length_a   1.000
_cell.length_b   1.000
_cell.length_c   1.000
_cell.angle_alpha   90.00
_cell.angle_beta   90.00
_cell.angle_gamma   90.00
#
_symmetry.space_group_name_H-M   'P 1'
#
loop_
_entity.id
_entity.type
_entity.pdbx_description
1 polymer ?
#
loop_
_entity_poly.entity_id
_entity_poly.type
_entity_poly.pdbx_seq_one_letter_code
_entity_poly.pdbx_strand_id
1 'polypeptide(L)'
;MYQLKKSLGVSLIIGGSINKQDEEYLRNEIKKHGSDQMIVNVNSDNWKVFKVMPGVYYSIPFSSASRWELTPMISMGFCKTKVPGFSYSYYYPGLSGPASAFSKGKENLPVTFCYSASLAINYQLSRRLFVLANANYFGASPSQEYNYYADWPQTTELASAKKHYSLASANLKIGAGIRF
;
A
#
# COMPACT_ATOMS: atom_id res chain seq x y z
N MET A 1 6.85 -3.28 -21.25
CA MET A 1 8.32 -3.31 -21.06
C MET A 1 8.96 -3.15 -22.42
N TYR A 2 10.08 -2.44 -22.50
CA TYR A 2 10.85 -2.28 -23.74
C TYR A 2 12.30 -2.70 -23.49
N GLN A 3 12.93 -3.36 -24.45
CA GLN A 3 14.27 -3.89 -24.31
C GLN A 3 15.25 -2.99 -25.07
N LEU A 4 16.20 -2.39 -24.36
CA LEU A 4 17.20 -1.47 -24.94
C LEU A 4 18.43 -2.24 -25.45
N LYS A 5 18.84 -3.27 -24.72
CA LYS A 5 19.95 -4.18 -25.06
C LYS A 5 19.54 -5.61 -24.73
N LYS A 6 20.35 -6.60 -25.16
CA LYS A 6 20.07 -8.04 -24.91
C LYS A 6 19.70 -8.39 -23.46
N SER A 7 20.21 -7.65 -22.47
CA SER A 7 19.90 -7.89 -21.05
C SER A 7 19.32 -6.69 -20.32
N LEU A 8 19.28 -5.48 -20.90
CA LEU A 8 18.79 -4.29 -20.20
C LEU A 8 17.51 -3.79 -20.87
N GLY A 9 16.51 -3.47 -20.05
CA GLY A 9 15.29 -2.85 -20.53
C GLY A 9 14.67 -1.86 -19.55
N VAL A 10 13.67 -1.14 -20.06
CA VAL A 10 12.88 -0.16 -19.32
C VAL A 10 11.44 -0.63 -19.20
N SER A 11 10.80 -0.24 -18.11
CA SER A 11 9.43 -0.58 -17.80
C SER A 11 8.69 0.65 -17.33
N LEU A 12 7.37 0.64 -17.52
CA LEU A 12 6.47 1.62 -16.94
C LEU A 12 5.38 0.82 -16.23
N ILE A 13 5.26 1.04 -14.93
CA ILE A 13 4.22 0.44 -14.09
C ILE A 13 3.14 1.49 -13.90
N ILE A 14 1.95 1.21 -14.42
CA ILE A 14 0.73 1.95 -14.13
C ILE A 14 -0.23 0.96 -13.47
N GLY A 15 -0.73 1.26 -12.28
CA GLY A 15 -1.63 0.33 -11.60
C GLY A 15 -2.27 0.86 -10.34
N GLY A 16 -3.29 0.14 -9.89
CA GLY A 16 -3.99 0.37 -8.63
C GLY A 16 -3.89 -0.85 -7.71
N SER A 17 -3.88 -0.63 -6.40
CA SER A 17 -4.08 -1.68 -5.38
C SER A 17 -5.14 -1.26 -4.37
N ILE A 18 -5.84 -2.25 -3.83
CA ILE A 18 -6.83 -2.11 -2.77
C ILE A 18 -6.41 -3.05 -1.64
N ASN A 19 -6.15 -2.50 -0.46
CA ASN A 19 -5.71 -3.27 0.71
C ASN A 19 -6.67 -3.04 1.87
N LYS A 20 -7.14 -4.12 2.52
CA LYS A 20 -8.03 -4.01 3.67
C LYS A 20 -7.30 -3.37 4.86
N GLN A 21 -7.97 -2.48 5.58
CA GLN A 21 -7.47 -1.96 6.84
C GLN A 21 -7.69 -3.01 7.95
N ASP A 22 -6.72 -3.11 8.87
CA ASP A 22 -6.81 -4.01 10.01
C ASP A 22 -7.80 -3.46 11.05
N GLU A 23 -9.02 -3.98 11.01
CA GLU A 23 -10.10 -3.63 11.92
C GLU A 23 -9.85 -4.12 13.34
N GLU A 24 -9.09 -5.19 13.51
CA GLU A 24 -8.76 -5.75 14.82
C GLU A 24 -7.71 -4.88 15.52
N TYR A 25 -6.68 -4.46 14.79
CA TYR A 25 -5.73 -3.46 15.28
C TYR A 25 -6.42 -2.17 15.69
N LEU A 26 -7.31 -1.62 14.83
CA LEU A 26 -8.10 -0.42 15.15
C LEU A 26 -8.95 -0.61 16.40
N ARG A 27 -9.63 -1.77 16.52
CA ARG A 27 -10.44 -2.10 17.70
C ARG A 27 -9.60 -2.09 18.97
N ASN A 28 -8.42 -2.70 18.93
CA ASN A 28 -7.53 -2.80 20.08
C ASN A 28 -6.97 -1.43 20.48
N GLU A 29 -6.61 -0.57 19.52
CA GLU A 29 -6.21 0.82 19.80
C GLU A 29 -7.35 1.63 20.46
N ILE A 30 -8.59 1.52 19.97
CA ILE A 30 -9.74 2.20 20.58
C ILE A 30 -9.97 1.69 22.02
N LYS A 31 -9.85 0.37 22.23
CA LYS A 31 -10.03 -0.24 23.56
C LYS A 31 -9.03 0.24 24.62
N LYS A 32 -7.80 0.60 24.23
CA LYS A 32 -6.79 1.13 25.16
C LYS A 32 -7.22 2.42 25.88
N HIS A 33 -8.18 3.15 25.32
CA HIS A 33 -8.70 4.40 25.88
C HIS A 33 -10.03 4.23 26.65
N GLY A 34 -10.56 3.01 26.76
CA GLY A 34 -11.81 2.72 27.48
C GLY A 34 -11.64 1.71 28.60
N SER A 35 -12.75 1.19 29.13
CA SER A 35 -12.74 0.14 30.16
C SER A 35 -12.59 -1.27 29.57
N ASP A 36 -12.12 -2.23 30.36
CA ASP A 36 -12.02 -3.64 29.97
C ASP A 36 -13.34 -4.28 29.48
N GLN A 37 -14.47 -3.77 29.97
CA GLN A 37 -15.81 -4.25 29.60
C GLN A 37 -16.34 -3.66 28.29
N MET A 38 -15.59 -2.76 27.66
CA MET A 38 -16.02 -2.05 26.44
C MET A 38 -16.02 -3.01 25.24
N ILE A 39 -17.19 -3.17 24.62
CA ILE A 39 -17.34 -3.87 23.34
C ILE A 39 -17.23 -2.82 22.23
N VAL A 40 -16.31 -3.01 21.28
CA VAL A 40 -16.06 -2.06 20.19
C VAL A 40 -16.27 -2.74 18.84
N ASN A 41 -17.23 -2.24 18.07
CA ASN A 41 -17.50 -2.66 16.70
C ASN A 41 -16.88 -1.63 15.76
N VAL A 42 -15.90 -2.06 14.95
CA VAL A 42 -15.19 -1.22 13.97
C VAL A 42 -15.57 -1.63 12.56
N ASN A 43 -15.82 -0.65 11.70
CA ASN A 43 -15.97 -0.84 10.26
C ASN A 43 -15.03 0.14 9.55
N SER A 44 -14.21 -0.36 8.63
CA SER A 44 -13.19 0.44 7.94
C SER A 44 -13.26 0.32 6.42
N ASP A 45 -12.93 1.42 5.74
CA ASP A 45 -12.69 1.40 4.31
C ASP A 45 -11.33 0.76 3.97
N ASN A 46 -11.13 0.43 2.69
CA ASN A 46 -9.85 -0.07 2.20
C ASN A 46 -8.89 1.06 1.81
N TRP A 47 -7.60 0.84 2.03
CA TRP A 47 -6.52 1.63 1.42
C TRP A 47 -6.54 1.45 -0.08
N LYS A 48 -6.59 2.56 -0.84
CA LYS A 48 -6.52 2.54 -2.30
C LYS A 48 -5.28 3.30 -2.76
N VAL A 49 -4.37 2.63 -3.46
CA VAL A 49 -3.13 3.23 -3.96
C VAL A 49 -3.13 3.18 -5.48
N PHE A 50 -3.02 4.32 -6.13
CA PHE A 50 -2.73 4.44 -7.55
C PHE A 50 -1.26 4.83 -7.74
N LYS A 51 -0.57 4.25 -8.72
CA LYS A 51 0.86 4.50 -8.95
C LYS A 51 1.23 4.54 -10.43
N VAL A 52 2.19 5.41 -10.73
CA VAL A 52 2.88 5.51 -12.02
C VAL A 52 4.38 5.53 -11.74
N MET A 53 5.08 4.48 -12.16
CA MET A 53 6.49 4.27 -11.84
C MET A 53 7.26 3.79 -13.07
N PRO A 54 8.08 4.63 -13.72
CA PRO A 54 9.11 4.13 -14.61
C PRO A 54 10.12 3.27 -13.83
N GLY A 55 10.75 2.34 -14.52
CA GLY A 55 11.72 1.44 -13.93
C GLY A 55 12.66 0.84 -14.95
N VAL A 56 13.74 0.24 -14.45
CA VAL A 56 14.70 -0.51 -15.24
C VAL A 56 14.71 -1.95 -14.76
N TYR A 57 14.85 -2.87 -15.71
CA TYR A 57 15.00 -4.29 -15.42
C TYR A 57 16.21 -4.85 -16.15
N TYR A 58 16.79 -5.89 -15.58
CA TYR A 58 17.90 -6.61 -16.19
C TYR A 58 17.53 -8.09 -16.32
N SER A 59 17.65 -8.66 -17.53
CA SER A 59 17.42 -10.08 -17.80
C SER A 59 18.75 -10.84 -17.73
N ILE A 60 18.80 -11.82 -16.82
CA ILE A 60 19.94 -12.69 -16.57
C ILE A 60 19.54 -14.12 -16.92
N PRO A 61 19.85 -14.63 -18.13
CA PRO A 61 19.68 -16.04 -18.43
C PRO A 61 20.66 -16.87 -17.59
N PHE A 62 20.21 -18.00 -17.02
CA PHE A 62 21.09 -18.85 -16.20
C PHE A 62 22.22 -19.50 -17.02
N SER A 63 21.97 -19.77 -18.30
CA SER A 63 22.97 -20.20 -19.27
C SER A 63 22.50 -19.88 -20.69
N SER A 64 23.40 -19.98 -21.68
CA SER A 64 23.07 -19.75 -23.10
C SER A 64 22.02 -20.72 -23.66
N ALA A 65 21.88 -21.91 -23.06
CA ALA A 65 20.88 -22.91 -23.42
C ALA A 65 19.71 -22.99 -22.42
N SER A 66 19.75 -22.21 -21.35
CA SER A 66 18.76 -22.29 -20.28
C SER A 66 17.43 -21.67 -20.70
N ARG A 67 16.35 -22.32 -20.27
CA ARG A 67 14.98 -21.78 -20.33
C ARG A 67 14.66 -20.88 -19.14
N TRP A 68 15.56 -20.78 -18.16
CA TRP A 68 15.41 -19.97 -16.96
C TRP A 68 16.07 -18.60 -17.11
N GLU A 69 15.34 -17.57 -16.70
CA GLU A 69 15.76 -16.18 -16.72
C GLU A 69 15.40 -15.51 -15.40
N LEU A 70 16.38 -14.87 -14.76
CA LEU A 70 16.16 -14.02 -13.60
C LEU A 70 16.00 -12.57 -14.05
N THR A 71 15.02 -11.87 -13.52
CA THR A 71 14.71 -10.48 -13.86
C THR A 71 14.57 -9.64 -12.60
N PRO A 72 15.68 -9.12 -12.04
CA PRO A 72 15.61 -8.01 -11.10
C PRO A 72 15.06 -6.75 -11.80
N MET A 73 14.22 -6.01 -11.09
CA MET A 73 13.66 -4.73 -11.54
C MET A 73 13.55 -3.77 -10.38
N ILE A 74 13.95 -2.52 -10.62
CA ILE A 74 13.70 -1.40 -9.71
C ILE A 74 12.82 -0.38 -10.43
N SER A 75 11.92 0.26 -9.69
CA SER A 75 11.02 1.27 -10.22
C SER A 75 10.81 2.37 -9.19
N MET A 76 10.69 3.60 -9.67
CA MET A 76 10.46 4.77 -8.82
C MET A 76 9.53 5.73 -9.54
N GLY A 77 8.71 6.45 -8.79
CA GLY A 77 7.77 7.40 -9.37
C GLY A 77 6.83 7.95 -8.32
N PHE A 78 5.57 8.15 -8.71
CA PHE A 78 4.60 8.80 -7.86
C PHE A 78 3.40 7.91 -7.60
N CYS A 79 2.89 7.97 -6.38
CA CYS A 79 1.64 7.34 -5.99
C CYS A 79 0.68 8.37 -5.38
N LYS A 80 -0.60 8.07 -5.52
CA LYS A 80 -1.70 8.79 -4.88
C LYS A 80 -2.49 7.79 -4.06
N THR A 81 -2.82 8.18 -2.83
CA THR A 81 -3.60 7.35 -1.91
C THR A 81 -4.53 8.23 -1.08
N LYS A 82 -5.42 7.59 -0.34
CA LYS A 82 -6.32 8.22 0.62
C LYS A 82 -6.27 7.42 1.92
N VAL A 83 -6.25 8.11 3.05
CA VAL A 83 -6.49 7.46 4.34
C VAL A 83 -7.92 6.92 4.30
N PRO A 84 -8.13 5.63 4.58
CA PRO A 84 -9.47 5.05 4.66
C PRO A 84 -10.27 5.74 5.77
N GLY A 85 -11.57 5.92 5.50
CA GLY A 85 -12.51 6.27 6.56
C GLY A 85 -12.73 5.06 7.48
N PHE A 86 -13.14 5.32 8.70
CA PHE A 86 -13.55 4.28 9.63
C PHE A 86 -14.66 4.79 10.54
N SER A 87 -15.47 3.88 11.02
CA SER A 87 -16.49 4.15 12.03
C SER A 87 -16.38 3.12 13.14
N TYR A 88 -16.69 3.53 14.37
CA TYR A 88 -16.82 2.61 15.48
C TYR A 88 -18.00 2.97 16.36
N SER A 89 -18.60 1.95 16.96
CA SER A 89 -19.57 2.08 18.05
C SER A 89 -19.06 1.26 19.23
N TYR A 90 -19.29 1.77 20.45
CA TYR A 90 -18.95 1.02 21.65
C TYR A 90 -20.11 0.90 22.63
N TYR A 91 -20.09 -0.18 23.40
CA TYR A 91 -21.17 -0.62 24.30
C TYR A 91 -20.58 -1.00 25.65
N TYR A 92 -21.36 -0.80 26.71
CA TYR A 92 -21.09 -1.36 28.05
C TYR A 92 -22.11 -2.45 28.37
N PRO A 93 -21.73 -3.47 29.14
CA PRO A 93 -22.67 -4.47 29.64
C PRO A 93 -23.81 -3.79 30.42
N GLY A 94 -25.06 -4.07 30.03
CA GLY A 94 -26.25 -3.51 30.69
C GLY A 94 -26.90 -2.30 29.97
N LEU A 95 -26.30 -1.79 28.90
CA LEU A 95 -26.95 -0.80 28.01
C LEU A 95 -27.73 -1.50 26.89
N SER A 96 -28.92 -1.01 26.58
CA SER A 96 -29.76 -1.49 25.46
C SER A 96 -29.29 -0.97 24.07
N GLY A 97 -28.17 -0.26 23.99
CA GLY A 97 -27.67 0.37 22.77
C GLY A 97 -26.23 0.88 22.91
N PRO A 98 -25.66 1.47 21.83
CA PRO A 98 -24.29 1.99 21.87
C PRO A 98 -24.20 3.17 22.82
N ALA A 99 -23.19 3.17 23.68
CA ALA A 99 -22.88 4.28 24.57
C ALA A 99 -22.41 5.51 23.76
N SER A 100 -21.68 5.29 22.67
CA SER A 100 -21.35 6.32 21.69
C SER A 100 -20.95 5.70 20.34
N ALA A 101 -20.96 6.54 19.32
CA ALA A 101 -20.50 6.21 17.98
C ALA A 101 -19.64 7.35 17.41
N PHE A 102 -18.62 6.98 16.66
CA PHE A 102 -17.73 7.90 15.98
C PHE A 102 -17.55 7.48 14.52
N SER A 103 -17.47 8.45 13.63
CA SER A 103 -17.19 8.23 12.22
C SER A 103 -16.16 9.25 11.73
N LYS A 104 -15.10 8.76 11.09
CA LYS A 104 -14.12 9.57 10.38
C LYS A 104 -14.22 9.28 8.88
N GLY A 105 -14.40 10.34 8.10
CA GLY A 105 -14.40 10.27 6.64
C GLY A 105 -13.01 9.98 6.05
N LYS A 106 -13.00 9.71 4.74
CA LYS A 106 -11.77 9.52 3.96
C LYS A 106 -10.96 10.81 3.90
N GLU A 107 -9.65 10.67 3.85
CA GLU A 107 -8.74 11.81 3.83
C GLU A 107 -7.78 11.72 2.65
N ASN A 108 -7.70 12.79 1.85
CA ASN A 108 -6.84 12.79 0.67
C ASN A 108 -5.39 13.08 1.06
N LEU A 109 -4.49 12.13 0.79
CA LEU A 109 -3.05 12.36 0.96
C LEU A 109 -2.48 13.02 -0.30
N PRO A 110 -1.44 13.86 -0.21
CA PRO A 110 -0.78 14.44 -1.38
C PRO A 110 -0.18 13.36 -2.29
N VAL A 111 0.08 13.72 -3.55
CA VAL A 111 0.88 12.87 -4.43
C VAL A 111 2.26 12.72 -3.79
N THR A 112 2.72 11.49 -3.64
CA THR A 112 3.94 11.18 -2.89
C THR A 112 4.86 10.30 -3.74
N PHE A 113 6.16 10.51 -3.60
CA PHE A 113 7.17 9.61 -4.14
C PHE A 113 6.99 8.18 -3.61
N CYS A 114 7.19 7.21 -4.50
CA CYS A 114 7.12 5.79 -4.17
C CYS A 114 8.16 5.00 -4.96
N TYR A 115 8.53 3.84 -4.43
CA TYR A 115 9.50 2.96 -5.03
C TYR A 115 9.05 1.50 -4.95
N SER A 116 9.58 0.70 -5.86
CA SER A 116 9.30 -0.73 -5.95
C SER A 116 10.59 -1.45 -6.33
N ALA A 117 10.84 -2.59 -5.70
CA ALA A 117 11.90 -3.52 -6.07
C ALA A 117 11.28 -4.89 -6.27
N SER A 118 11.63 -5.56 -7.36
CA SER A 118 11.11 -6.89 -7.64
C SER A 118 12.17 -7.81 -8.19
N LEU A 119 11.99 -9.11 -7.93
CA LEU A 119 12.80 -10.18 -8.46
C LEU A 119 11.86 -11.20 -9.09
N ALA A 120 11.95 -11.39 -10.40
CA ALA A 120 11.20 -12.42 -11.11
C ALA A 120 12.11 -13.56 -11.55
N ILE A 121 11.60 -14.78 -11.50
CA ILE A 121 12.17 -15.95 -12.16
C ILE A 121 11.18 -16.36 -13.24
N ASN A 122 11.64 -16.39 -14.49
CA ASN A 122 10.86 -16.79 -15.65
C ASN A 122 11.36 -18.14 -16.16
N TYR A 123 10.44 -19.05 -16.46
CA TYR A 123 10.72 -20.32 -17.13
C TYR A 123 10.02 -20.36 -18.49
N GLN A 124 10.80 -20.42 -19.56
CA GLN A 124 10.27 -20.50 -20.93
C GLN A 124 9.75 -21.91 -21.21
N LEU A 125 8.43 -22.05 -21.40
CA LEU A 125 7.80 -23.29 -21.86
C LEU A 125 7.98 -23.46 -23.37
N SER A 126 7.91 -22.35 -24.11
CA SER A 126 8.12 -22.29 -25.55
C SER A 126 8.69 -20.93 -25.95
N ARG A 127 8.87 -20.69 -27.26
CA ARG A 127 9.27 -19.36 -27.77
C ARG A 127 8.29 -18.24 -27.40
N ARG A 128 7.03 -18.59 -27.10
CA ARG A 128 5.97 -17.63 -26.77
C ARG A 128 5.48 -17.78 -25.33
N LEU A 129 5.43 -18.99 -24.78
CA LEU A 129 4.86 -19.23 -23.46
C LEU A 129 5.93 -19.25 -22.37
N PHE A 130 5.66 -18.62 -21.24
CA PHE A 130 6.50 -18.69 -20.06
C PHE A 130 5.69 -18.72 -18.77
N VAL A 131 6.24 -19.35 -17.73
CA VAL A 131 5.77 -19.26 -16.35
C VAL A 131 6.66 -18.28 -15.62
N LEU A 132 6.11 -17.51 -14.69
CA LEU A 132 6.87 -16.57 -13.87
C LEU A 132 6.50 -16.72 -12.40
N ALA A 133 7.51 -16.59 -11.54
CA ALA A 133 7.36 -16.35 -10.11
C ALA A 133 7.99 -14.99 -9.80
N ASN A 134 7.28 -14.10 -9.12
CA ASN A 134 7.75 -12.75 -8.83
C ASN A 134 7.55 -12.40 -7.36
N ALA A 135 8.63 -11.95 -6.73
CA ALA A 135 8.60 -11.28 -5.44
C ALA A 135 8.72 -9.78 -5.65
N ASN A 136 7.82 -8.98 -5.07
CA ASN A 136 7.83 -7.53 -5.19
C ASN A 136 7.62 -6.84 -3.84
N TYR A 137 8.52 -5.92 -3.52
CA TYR A 137 8.39 -4.96 -2.44
C TYR A 137 7.97 -3.60 -3.00
N PHE A 138 7.05 -2.92 -2.32
CA PHE A 138 6.63 -1.55 -2.62
C PHE A 138 6.69 -0.72 -1.33
N GLY A 139 7.16 0.52 -1.44
CA GLY A 139 7.24 1.47 -0.34
C GLY A 139 6.84 2.89 -0.76
N ALA A 140 6.13 3.58 0.13
CA ALA A 140 5.83 5.01 0.03
C ALA A 140 5.64 5.62 1.43
N SER A 141 6.01 6.89 1.60
CA SER A 141 5.91 7.59 2.88
C SER A 141 5.15 8.91 2.76
N PRO A 142 3.83 8.90 2.51
CA PRO A 142 3.05 10.13 2.41
C PRO A 142 3.07 10.90 3.71
N SER A 143 3.18 12.22 3.62
CA SER A 143 3.06 13.12 4.76
C SER A 143 1.99 14.15 4.51
N GLN A 144 1.23 14.48 5.55
CA GLN A 144 0.21 15.51 5.48
C GLN A 144 0.38 16.49 6.63
N GLU A 145 0.26 17.78 6.32
CA GLU A 145 0.29 18.85 7.30
C GLU A 145 -1.14 19.14 7.78
N TYR A 146 -1.25 19.38 9.08
CA TYR A 146 -2.49 19.68 9.78
C TYR A 146 -2.27 20.93 10.60
N ASN A 147 -3.17 21.89 10.45
CA ASN A 147 -3.20 23.04 11.32
C ASN A 147 -4.25 22.79 12.41
N TYR A 148 -3.89 23.03 13.66
CA TYR A 148 -4.75 22.88 14.83
C TYR A 148 -4.51 24.03 15.80
N TYR A 149 -5.52 24.35 16.60
CA TYR A 149 -5.37 25.28 17.71
C TYR A 149 -4.89 24.51 18.93
N ALA A 150 -3.71 24.85 19.45
CA ALA A 150 -3.12 24.17 20.60
C ALA A 150 -3.94 24.41 21.89
N ASP A 151 -4.69 25.50 21.93
CA ASP A 151 -5.44 26.02 23.07
C ASP A 151 -6.96 25.88 22.91
N TRP A 152 -7.46 24.89 22.14
CA TRP A 152 -8.90 24.68 21.98
C TRP A 152 -9.62 24.56 23.35
N PRO A 153 -10.70 25.34 23.60
CA PRO A 153 -11.51 26.10 22.65
C PRO A 153 -11.17 27.60 22.48
N GLN A 154 -10.08 28.09 23.07
CA GLN A 154 -9.74 29.53 23.11
C GLN A 154 -9.23 30.05 21.74
N THR A 155 -8.69 29.17 20.89
CA THR A 155 -8.37 29.42 19.45
C THR A 155 -7.45 30.61 19.18
N THR A 156 -6.43 30.83 20.00
CA THR A 156 -5.55 32.01 19.88
C THR A 156 -4.38 31.79 18.92
N GLU A 157 -3.81 30.59 18.85
CA GLU A 157 -2.64 30.29 18.01
C GLU A 157 -2.84 29.05 17.13
N LEU A 158 -2.60 29.21 15.82
CA LEU A 158 -2.55 28.10 14.86
C LEU A 158 -1.18 27.44 14.90
N ALA A 159 -1.15 26.20 15.38
CA ALA A 159 0.02 25.34 15.31
C ALA A 159 -0.08 24.41 14.08
N SER A 160 1.05 24.15 13.43
CA SER A 160 1.16 23.17 12.35
C SER A 160 1.83 21.90 12.85
N ALA A 161 1.22 20.74 12.57
CA ALA A 161 1.81 19.43 12.76
C ALA A 161 1.89 18.67 11.44
N LYS A 162 2.92 17.83 11.30
CA LYS A 162 3.09 16.96 10.14
C LYS A 162 2.90 15.50 10.55
N LYS A 163 1.92 14.84 9.95
CA LYS A 163 1.69 13.40 10.15
C LYS A 163 2.30 12.62 9.01
N HIS A 164 3.13 11.65 9.37
CA HIS A 164 3.73 10.70 8.44
C HIS A 164 2.92 9.40 8.41
N TYR A 165 2.72 8.88 7.21
CA TYR A 165 2.11 7.58 6.96
C TYR A 165 3.15 6.70 6.29
N SER A 166 3.17 5.41 6.66
CA SER A 166 4.02 4.40 6.02
C SER A 166 3.16 3.44 5.24
N LEU A 167 3.41 3.32 3.94
CA LEU A 167 2.76 2.35 3.06
C LEU A 167 3.83 1.39 2.55
N ALA A 168 3.77 0.14 3.01
CA ALA A 168 4.65 -0.91 2.54
C ALA A 168 3.84 -2.15 2.16
N SER A 169 4.28 -2.89 1.15
CA SER A 169 3.70 -4.19 0.84
C SER A 169 4.74 -5.11 0.22
N ALA A 170 4.78 -6.36 0.69
CA ALA A 170 5.49 -7.45 0.04
C ALA A 170 4.47 -8.38 -0.62
N ASN A 171 4.70 -8.73 -1.88
CA ASN A 171 3.80 -9.58 -2.65
C ASN A 171 4.59 -10.70 -3.31
N LEU A 172 4.03 -11.90 -3.30
CA LEU A 172 4.49 -13.03 -4.09
C LEU A 172 3.43 -13.35 -5.15
N LYS A 173 3.86 -13.53 -6.39
CA LYS A 173 2.97 -13.83 -7.52
C LYS A 173 3.53 -15.00 -8.30
N ILE A 174 2.65 -15.89 -8.75
CA ILE A 174 2.97 -16.95 -9.71
C ILE A 174 1.98 -16.78 -10.86
N GLY A 175 2.44 -16.90 -12.09
CA GLY A 175 1.58 -16.76 -13.26
C GLY A 175 2.22 -17.32 -14.52
N ALA A 176 1.49 -17.24 -15.62
CA ALA A 176 1.97 -17.55 -16.95
C ALA A 176 1.77 -16.35 -17.88
N GLY A 177 2.61 -16.23 -18.91
CA GLY A 177 2.58 -15.14 -19.86
C GLY A 177 2.88 -15.59 -21.29
N ILE A 178 2.54 -14.73 -22.24
CA ILE A 178 2.77 -14.92 -23.68
C ILE A 178 3.64 -13.77 -24.18
N ARG A 179 4.76 -14.08 -24.87
CA ARG A 179 5.60 -13.14 -25.61
C ARG A 179 5.12 -13.11 -27.07
N PHE A 180 4.87 -11.91 -27.58
CA PHE A 180 4.50 -11.64 -28.97
C PHE A 180 5.72 -11.16 -29.75
#